data_AF-A0A2V5UYE1-F1
#
_entry.id   AF-A0A2V5UYE1-F1
#
_cell.length_a   1.000
_cell.length_b   1.000
_cell.length_c   1.000
_cell.angle_alpha   90.00
_cell.angle_beta   90.00
_cell.angle_gamma   90.00
#
_symmetry.space_group_name_H-M   'P 1'
#
loop_
_entity.id
_entity.type
_entity.pdbx_description
1 polymer ?
#
loop_
_entity_poly.entity_id
_entity_poly.type
_entity_poly.pdbx_seq_one_letter_code
_entity_poly.pdbx_strand_id
1 'polypeptide(L)'
;MYVNELLRLLRSAADILQPFARQIRSGTLVWNGEEYALPEKLQEPDPYALMWFGILRTIAELLERQPEITESQLKYLQDIFRGSMGSLADFLLDTRQWGKAARRSELQIARNSLGSAPTREFYAALSTCATTGLTDHCNGPLAV
;
A
#
# COMPACT_ATOMS: atom_id res chain seq x y z
N MET A 1 0.18 -21.06 6.06
CA MET A 1 0.44 -20.30 4.81
C MET A 1 1.88 -20.53 4.43
N TYR A 2 2.18 -20.96 3.20
CA TYR A 2 3.56 -21.18 2.78
C TYR A 2 4.30 -19.85 2.70
N VAL A 3 5.55 -19.80 3.19
CA VAL A 3 6.42 -18.60 3.18
C VAL A 3 6.45 -17.94 1.81
N ASN A 4 6.54 -18.74 0.74
CA ASN A 4 6.54 -18.29 -0.64
C ASN A 4 5.30 -17.49 -1.05
N GLU A 5 4.11 -17.84 -0.55
CA GLU A 5 2.88 -17.13 -0.89
C GLU A 5 2.81 -15.76 -0.18
N LEU A 6 3.26 -15.72 1.09
CA LEU A 6 3.39 -14.46 1.82
C LEU A 6 4.43 -13.54 1.19
N LEU A 7 5.59 -14.08 0.79
CA LEU A 7 6.63 -13.34 0.07
C LEU A 7 6.08 -12.73 -1.23
N ARG A 8 5.32 -13.51 -1.99
CA ARG A 8 4.67 -13.06 -3.23
C ARG A 8 3.73 -11.88 -2.98
N LEU A 9 2.90 -11.95 -1.93
CA LEU A 9 1.97 -10.88 -1.57
C LEU A 9 2.70 -9.61 -1.12
N LEU A 10 3.73 -9.75 -0.27
CA LEU A 10 4.53 -8.62 0.22
C LEU A 10 5.26 -7.91 -0.93
N ARG A 11 5.91 -8.69 -1.82
CA ARG A 11 6.61 -8.15 -2.99
C ARG A 11 5.63 -7.47 -3.95
N SER A 12 4.50 -8.10 -4.24
CA SER A 12 3.48 -7.50 -5.10
C SER A 12 2.92 -6.20 -4.54
N ALA A 13 2.66 -6.12 -3.23
CA ALA A 13 2.23 -4.87 -2.59
C ALA A 13 3.31 -3.78 -2.66
N ALA A 14 4.58 -4.15 -2.45
CA ALA A 14 5.69 -3.22 -2.60
C ALA A 14 5.83 -2.70 -4.04
N ASP A 15 5.66 -3.56 -5.05
CA ASP A 15 5.76 -3.18 -6.46
C ASP A 15 4.66 -2.20 -6.86
N ILE A 16 3.46 -2.31 -6.27
CA ILE A 16 2.39 -1.34 -6.45
C ILE A 16 2.77 0.04 -5.85
N LEU A 17 3.46 0.06 -4.71
CA LEU A 17 3.86 1.30 -4.03
C LEU A 17 5.12 1.95 -4.62
N GLN A 18 5.97 1.15 -5.26
CA GLN A 18 7.27 1.58 -5.76
C GLN A 18 7.21 2.85 -6.62
N PRO A 19 6.26 3.06 -7.55
CA PRO A 19 6.19 4.28 -8.36
C PRO A 19 6.01 5.54 -7.53
N PHE A 20 5.28 5.46 -6.42
CA PHE A 20 4.98 6.58 -5.52
C PHE A 20 6.11 6.84 -4.51
N ALA A 21 6.87 5.79 -4.18
CA ALA A 21 8.02 5.85 -3.28
C ALA A 21 9.30 6.39 -3.94
N ARG A 22 9.34 6.53 -5.27
CA ARG A 22 10.52 7.02 -5.99
C ARG A 22 10.67 8.52 -5.85
N GLN A 23 11.90 8.95 -5.57
CA GLN A 23 12.33 10.32 -5.77
C GLN A 23 12.95 10.45 -7.17
N ILE A 24 12.47 11.41 -7.95
CA ILE A 24 12.93 11.71 -9.29
C ILE A 24 13.39 13.16 -9.33
N ARG A 25 14.72 13.35 -9.40
CA ARG A 25 15.35 14.67 -9.48
C ARG A 25 15.89 14.92 -10.89
N SER A 26 16.29 16.16 -11.15
CA SER A 26 17.01 16.50 -12.37
C SER A 26 18.28 15.64 -12.48
N GLY A 27 18.44 14.94 -13.61
CA GLY A 27 19.56 14.02 -13.84
C GLY A 27 19.34 12.59 -13.34
N THR A 28 18.22 12.28 -12.68
CA THR A 28 17.84 10.87 -12.42
C THR A 28 17.45 10.21 -13.73
N LEU A 29 17.95 9.02 -14.03
CA LEU A 29 17.45 8.20 -15.13
C LEU A 29 16.44 7.19 -14.60
N VAL A 30 15.32 7.02 -15.31
CA VAL A 30 14.24 6.12 -14.95
C VAL A 30 14.10 5.04 -16.02
N TRP A 31 14.00 3.78 -15.59
CA TRP A 31 13.75 2.67 -16.49
C TRP A 31 12.32 2.75 -17.04
N ASN A 32 12.17 2.87 -18.36
CA ASN A 32 10.86 2.94 -19.02
C ASN A 32 10.34 1.56 -19.50
N GLY A 33 11.15 0.50 -19.37
CA GLY A 33 10.86 -0.83 -19.90
C GLY A 33 11.89 -1.31 -20.92
N GLU A 34 12.58 -0.39 -21.59
CA GLU A 34 13.53 -0.66 -22.67
C GLU A 34 14.91 -0.04 -22.38
N GLU A 35 14.93 1.18 -21.84
CA GLU A 35 16.15 1.91 -21.53
C GLU A 35 16.01 2.79 -20.29
N TYR A 36 17.16 3.29 -19.81
CA TYR A 36 17.23 4.31 -18.78
C TYR A 36 17.13 5.69 -19.42
N ALA A 37 15.94 6.30 -19.35
CA ALA A 37 15.64 7.58 -19.97
C ALA A 37 15.50 8.71 -18.95
N LEU A 38 15.59 9.96 -19.42
CA LEU A 38 15.27 11.12 -18.59
C LEU A 38 13.76 11.12 -18.28
N PRO A 39 13.38 11.45 -17.04
CA PRO A 39 11.99 11.42 -16.61
C PRO A 39 11.21 12.58 -17.22
N GLU A 40 9.95 12.31 -17.59
CA GLU A 40 9.02 13.33 -18.09
C GLU A 40 8.68 14.39 -17.03
N LYS A 41 8.75 14.02 -15.74
CA LYS A 41 8.39 14.88 -14.62
C LYS A 41 9.27 14.60 -13.39
N LEU A 42 9.67 15.66 -12.72
CA LEU A 42 10.25 15.57 -11.38
C LEU A 42 9.20 15.13 -10.36
N GLN A 43 9.63 14.37 -9.37
CA GLN A 43 8.74 13.72 -8.43
C GLN A 43 9.39 13.65 -7.06
N GLU A 44 8.71 14.18 -6.05
CA GLU A 44 9.02 13.87 -4.67
C GLU A 44 8.23 12.63 -4.23
N PRO A 45 8.83 11.77 -3.40
CA PRO A 45 8.18 10.56 -2.95
C PRO A 45 7.00 10.90 -2.03
N ASP A 46 5.93 10.12 -2.14
CA ASP A 46 4.89 10.13 -1.11
C ASP A 46 5.48 9.51 0.17
N PRO A 47 5.47 10.20 1.31
CA PRO A 47 6.15 9.75 2.53
C PRO A 47 5.54 8.45 3.08
N TYR A 48 4.23 8.25 2.95
CA TYR A 48 3.55 7.04 3.40
C TYR A 48 3.81 5.88 2.45
N ALA A 49 3.81 6.13 1.13
CA ALA A 49 4.14 5.11 0.15
C ALA A 49 5.60 4.65 0.30
N LEU A 50 6.52 5.58 0.56
CA LEU A 50 7.93 5.27 0.83
C LEU A 50 8.09 4.43 2.10
N MET A 51 7.41 4.81 3.19
CA MET A 51 7.42 4.06 4.45
C MET A 51 6.92 2.62 4.23
N TRP A 52 5.75 2.45 3.63
CA TRP A 52 5.16 1.13 3.42
C TRP A 52 5.94 0.28 2.41
N PHE A 53 6.47 0.90 1.35
CA PHE A 53 7.39 0.23 0.43
C PHE A 53 8.60 -0.35 1.17
N GLY A 54 9.23 0.45 2.04
CA GLY A 54 10.37 0.04 2.85
C GLY A 54 10.03 -1.11 3.81
N ILE A 55 8.91 -1.00 4.53
CA ILE A 55 8.43 -2.05 5.46
C ILE A 55 8.19 -3.37 4.71
N LEU A 56 7.41 -3.33 3.62
CA LEU A 56 7.04 -4.53 2.85
C LEU A 56 8.27 -5.22 2.24
N ARG A 57 9.20 -4.45 1.66
CA ARG A 57 10.44 -5.01 1.12
C ARG A 57 11.32 -5.59 2.22
N THR A 58 11.50 -4.88 3.32
CA THR A 58 12.33 -5.35 4.43
C THR A 58 11.80 -6.66 5.00
N ILE A 59 10.48 -6.76 5.24
CA ILE A 59 9.85 -7.99 5.72
C ILE A 59 10.05 -9.11 4.70
N ALA A 60 9.83 -8.86 3.40
CA ALA A 60 10.01 -9.88 2.37
C ALA A 60 11.45 -10.43 2.34
N GLU A 61 12.46 -9.56 2.36
CA GLU A 61 13.86 -9.98 2.35
C GLU A 61 14.28 -10.73 3.62
N LEU A 62 13.72 -10.36 4.79
CA LEU A 62 13.95 -11.07 6.04
C LEU A 62 13.28 -12.45 6.09
N LEU A 63 12.10 -12.58 5.49
CA LEU A 63 11.36 -13.84 5.44
C LEU A 63 11.93 -14.82 4.41
N GLU A 64 12.50 -14.32 3.30
CA GLU A 64 13.08 -15.17 2.25
C GLU A 64 14.23 -16.05 2.76
N ARG A 65 14.94 -15.60 3.78
CA ARG A 65 16.07 -16.33 4.40
C ARG A 65 15.64 -17.32 5.48
N GLN A 66 14.34 -17.42 5.79
CA GLN A 66 13.84 -18.27 6.85
C GLN A 66 13.22 -19.56 6.29
N PRO A 67 13.45 -20.72 6.95
CA PRO A 67 12.87 -21.98 6.52
C PRO A 67 11.35 -22.04 6.77
N GLU A 68 10.87 -21.38 7.82
CA GLU A 68 9.46 -21.33 8.21
C GLU A 68 9.13 -20.05 8.99
N ILE A 69 7.84 -19.74 9.10
CA ILE A 69 7.34 -18.58 9.85
C ILE A 69 6.66 -19.09 11.11
N THR A 70 7.08 -18.56 12.25
CA THR A 70 6.47 -18.86 13.54
C THR A 70 5.09 -18.22 13.68
N GLU A 71 4.23 -18.78 14.52
CA GLU A 71 2.89 -18.20 14.79
C GLU A 71 2.98 -16.77 15.31
N SER A 72 3.97 -16.44 16.13
CA SER A 72 4.19 -15.09 16.65
C SER A 72 4.55 -14.09 15.54
N GLN A 73 5.40 -14.49 14.59
CA GLN A 73 5.72 -13.66 13.43
C GLN A 73 4.49 -13.47 12.54
N LEU A 74 3.71 -14.52 12.31
CA LEU A 74 2.47 -14.42 11.53
C LEU A 74 1.47 -13.46 12.18
N LYS A 75 1.28 -13.56 13.51
CA LYS A 75 0.42 -12.65 14.27
C LYS A 75 0.90 -11.20 14.19
N TYR A 76 2.20 -10.97 14.39
CA TYR A 76 2.80 -9.64 14.26
C TYR A 76 2.55 -9.03 12.87
N LEU A 77 2.70 -9.82 11.80
CA LEU A 77 2.40 -9.37 10.45
C LEU A 77 0.92 -9.05 10.26
N GLN A 78 0.02 -9.88 10.77
CA GLN A 78 -1.42 -9.61 10.74
C GLN A 78 -1.76 -8.29 11.46
N ASP A 79 -1.14 -8.03 12.61
CA ASP A 79 -1.35 -6.81 13.38
C ASP A 79 -0.81 -5.57 12.65
N ILE A 80 0.36 -5.65 11.98
CA ILE A 80 0.87 -4.56 11.14
C ILE A 80 -0.09 -4.25 9.98
N PHE A 81 -0.66 -5.28 9.36
CA PHE A 81 -1.47 -5.10 8.17
C PHE A 81 -2.93 -4.74 8.47
N ARG A 82 -3.45 -5.06 9.66
CA ARG A 82 -4.89 -4.93 9.99
C ARG A 82 -5.22 -4.49 11.41
N GLY A 83 -4.27 -4.52 12.34
CA GLY A 83 -4.56 -4.55 13.78
C GLY A 83 -4.77 -3.21 14.45
N SER A 84 -4.35 -2.09 13.85
CA SER A 84 -4.42 -0.77 14.51
C SER A 84 -4.46 0.40 13.53
N MET A 85 -4.75 1.58 14.09
CA MET A 85 -4.62 2.88 13.41
C MET A 85 -3.20 3.05 12.84
N GLY A 86 -3.10 3.36 11.55
CA GLY A 86 -1.83 3.47 10.84
C GLY A 86 -1.33 2.13 10.29
N SER A 87 -2.20 1.12 10.18
CA SER A 87 -1.92 -0.13 9.47
C SER A 87 -1.94 0.06 7.96
N LEU A 88 -1.50 -0.95 7.20
CA LEU A 88 -1.56 -0.90 5.72
C LEU A 88 -3.01 -0.81 5.22
N ALA A 89 -3.99 -1.27 6.01
CA ALA A 89 -5.41 -1.13 5.68
C ALA A 89 -5.88 0.34 5.69
N ASP A 90 -5.23 1.20 6.49
CA ASP A 90 -5.52 2.64 6.57
C ASP A 90 -4.75 3.45 5.52
N PHE A 91 -3.92 2.79 4.71
CA PHE A 91 -3.09 3.45 3.71
C PHE A 91 -3.94 4.07 2.60
N LEU A 92 -3.75 5.38 2.40
CA LEU A 92 -4.34 6.14 1.32
C LEU A 92 -3.26 6.98 0.64
N LEU A 93 -3.30 7.02 -0.69
CA LEU A 93 -2.42 7.86 -1.49
C LEU A 93 -3.09 9.21 -1.70
N ASP A 94 -2.30 10.28 -1.82
CA ASP A 94 -2.88 11.59 -2.18
C ASP A 94 -3.41 11.58 -3.62
N THR A 95 -4.72 11.36 -3.76
CA THR A 95 -5.42 11.37 -5.06
C THR A 95 -5.36 12.73 -5.77
N ARG A 96 -5.09 13.84 -5.06
CA ARG A 96 -4.89 15.16 -5.69
C ARG A 96 -3.55 15.23 -6.41
N GLN A 97 -2.51 14.62 -5.82
CA GLN A 97 -1.17 14.57 -6.40
C GLN A 97 -1.04 13.51 -7.50
N TRP A 98 -1.66 12.34 -7.30
CA TRP A 98 -1.42 11.14 -8.12
C TRP A 98 -2.62 10.71 -8.98
N GLY A 99 -3.76 11.36 -8.84
CA GLY A 99 -4.94 11.17 -9.67
C GLY A 99 -5.44 9.72 -9.71
N LYS A 100 -5.72 9.24 -10.93
CA LYS A 100 -6.27 7.89 -11.15
C LYS A 100 -5.28 6.76 -10.82
N ALA A 101 -3.98 7.04 -10.75
CA ALA A 101 -2.97 6.03 -10.40
C ALA A 101 -3.05 5.65 -8.91
N ALA A 102 -3.22 6.63 -8.02
CA ALA A 102 -3.44 6.41 -6.60
C ALA A 102 -4.66 5.52 -6.35
N ARG A 103 -5.82 5.91 -6.88
CA ARG A 103 -7.07 5.16 -6.66
C ARG A 103 -7.03 3.72 -7.17
N ARG A 104 -6.34 3.46 -8.29
CA ARG A 104 -6.15 2.08 -8.78
C ARG A 104 -5.24 1.26 -7.87
N SER A 105 -4.20 1.87 -7.34
CA SER A 105 -3.21 1.22 -6.48
C SER A 105 -3.79 0.89 -5.11
N GLU A 106 -4.58 1.78 -4.52
CA GLU A 106 -5.34 1.54 -3.29
C GLU A 106 -6.25 0.31 -3.42
N LEU A 107 -7.00 0.21 -4.53
CA LEU A 107 -7.88 -0.94 -4.78
C LEU A 107 -7.11 -2.26 -4.93
N GLN A 108 -5.90 -2.22 -5.51
CA GLN A 108 -5.06 -3.40 -5.65
C GLN A 108 -4.43 -3.81 -4.32
N ILE A 109 -3.97 -2.86 -3.50
CA ILE A 109 -3.45 -3.13 -2.16
C ILE A 109 -4.54 -3.72 -1.28
N ALA A 110 -5.75 -3.16 -1.29
CA ALA A 110 -6.89 -3.67 -0.53
C ALA A 110 -7.31 -5.10 -0.95
N ARG A 111 -7.11 -5.48 -2.22
CA ARG A 111 -7.34 -6.86 -2.70
C ARG A 111 -6.22 -7.82 -2.31
N ASN A 112 -4.99 -7.32 -2.26
CA ASN A 112 -3.78 -8.11 -2.00
C ASN A 112 -3.42 -8.19 -0.52
N SER A 113 -4.02 -7.38 0.34
CA SER A 113 -3.85 -7.41 1.80
C SER A 113 -4.51 -8.66 2.41
N LEU A 114 -3.88 -9.79 2.14
CA LEU A 114 -3.95 -11.07 2.85
C LEU A 114 -5.34 -11.70 3.00
N GLY A 115 -5.95 -12.13 1.90
CA GLY A 115 -6.80 -13.33 1.89
C GLY A 115 -7.90 -13.44 2.94
N SER A 116 -8.88 -12.54 2.91
CA SER A 116 -10.27 -12.80 3.29
C SER A 116 -11.09 -11.61 2.80
N ALA A 117 -12.15 -11.88 2.04
CA ALA A 117 -12.93 -10.94 1.26
C ALA A 117 -13.00 -9.50 1.85
N PRO A 118 -12.79 -8.45 1.04
CA PRO A 118 -13.19 -7.11 1.43
C PRO A 118 -14.71 -7.16 1.65
N THR A 119 -15.16 -6.99 2.90
CA THR A 119 -16.59 -6.88 3.20
C THR A 119 -17.16 -5.74 2.36
N ARG A 120 -18.36 -5.97 1.81
CA ARG A 120 -19.11 -5.02 0.97
C ARG A 120 -19.19 -3.61 1.57
N GLU A 121 -19.06 -3.51 2.89
CA GLU A 121 -19.04 -2.29 3.70
C GLU A 121 -17.84 -1.37 3.42
N PHE A 122 -16.64 -1.93 3.17
CA PHE A 122 -15.43 -1.15 2.89
C PHE A 122 -15.53 -0.39 1.57
N TYR A 123 -16.08 -1.02 0.52
CA TYR A 123 -16.35 -0.35 -0.75
C TYR A 123 -17.57 0.58 -0.69
N ALA A 124 -18.56 0.30 0.16
CA ALA A 124 -19.70 1.20 0.38
C ALA A 124 -19.27 2.53 1.02
N ALA A 125 -18.35 2.52 1.98
CA ALA A 125 -17.82 3.72 2.63
C ALA A 125 -17.08 4.65 1.63
N LEU A 126 -16.31 4.07 0.71
CA LEU A 126 -15.55 4.83 -0.30
C LEU A 126 -16.41 5.36 -1.46
N SER A 127 -17.54 4.71 -1.80
CA SER A 127 -18.45 5.23 -2.83
C SER A 127 -19.37 6.35 -2.31
N THR A 128 -19.74 6.30 -1.04
CA THR A 128 -20.67 7.27 -0.45
C THR A 128 -19.99 8.62 -0.22
N CYS A 129 -18.73 8.65 0.21
CA CYS A 129 -17.97 9.90 0.38
C CYS A 129 -17.55 10.58 -0.93
N ALA A 130 -17.51 9.85 -2.05
CA ALA A 130 -17.15 10.42 -3.34
C ALA A 130 -18.32 11.11 -4.06
N THR A 131 -19.56 10.90 -3.60
CA THR A 131 -20.77 11.36 -4.30
C THR A 131 -21.44 12.57 -3.61
N THR A 132 -21.25 12.74 -2.31
CA THR A 132 -21.73 13.91 -1.57
C THR A 132 -20.56 14.80 -1.18
N GLY A 133 -20.37 15.88 -1.93
CA GLY A 133 -19.46 16.98 -1.58
C GLY A 133 -19.95 17.74 -0.35
N LEU A 134 -19.87 17.13 0.83
CA LEU A 134 -20.26 17.70 2.11
C LEU A 134 -19.17 17.41 3.14
N THR A 135 -18.53 18.48 3.59
CA THR A 135 -17.31 18.52 4.40
C THR A 135 -17.49 18.22 5.89
N ASP A 136 -18.66 17.86 6.42
CA ASP A 136 -18.87 17.95 7.88
C ASP A 136 -19.39 16.70 8.62
N HIS A 137 -19.59 15.55 7.98
CA HIS A 137 -20.26 14.40 8.65
C HIS A 137 -19.58 13.03 8.49
N CYS A 138 -18.26 12.97 8.70
CA CYS A 138 -17.56 11.70 8.98
C CYS A 138 -17.22 11.56 10.47
N ASN A 139 -18.19 11.78 11.36
CA ASN A 139 -18.08 11.30 12.74
C ASN A 139 -18.56 9.84 12.74
N GLY A 140 -17.62 8.91 12.79
CA GLY A 140 -17.91 7.53 13.16
C GLY A 140 -18.49 7.48 14.58
N PRO A 141 -19.21 6.40 14.94
CA PRO A 141 -19.73 6.25 16.29
C PRO A 141 -18.56 6.08 17.26
N LEU A 142 -18.40 7.04 18.17
CA LEU A 142 -17.70 6.81 19.42
C LEU A 142 -18.51 5.77 20.20
N ALA A 143 -17.99 4.55 20.27
CA ALA A 143 -18.41 3.55 21.24
C ALA A 143 -17.34 3.46 22.33
N VAL A 144 -17.50 4.29 23.36
CA VAL A 144 -17.49 3.87 24.78
C VAL A 144 -18.69 4.53 25.43
#